data_AF-A0A523UWC0-F1
#
_entry.id   AF-A0A523UWC0-F1
#
_cell.length_a   1.000
_cell.length_b   1.000
_cell.length_c   1.000
_cell.angle_alpha   90.00
_cell.angle_beta   90.00
_cell.angle_gamma   90.00
#
_symmetry.space_group_name_H-M   'P 1'
#
loop_
_entity.id
_entity.type
_entity.pdbx_description
1 polymer ?
#
loop_
_entity_poly.entity_id
_entity_poly.type
_entity_poly.pdbx_seq_one_letter_code
_entity_poly.pdbx_strand_id
1 'polypeptide(L)'
;MVNFKVVATKLGEGVKYATTINEINRMAKAVFDFEVKHHPNQDITSTRSQLVYDWVITLSEQPMDEEAKVAQLDEFVRNITPADSALRALTRFSDVGEAASFWSIIHPAIAKVARGRFEGGYFADAVESALKDVNNRVKKHVKGKTKQELDGASLMNRAFSANRPVIALGNLKTDTGKSIQKGYMQIFAGSMTGIRNPKAHANITIDQKRAIHYLIIASLLMYKLDEAGVP
;
A
#
# COMPACT_ATOMS: atom_id res chain seq x y z
N MET A 1 2.43 1.56 -12.61
CA MET A 1 2.72 1.63 -14.04
C MET A 1 3.43 0.35 -14.43
N VAL A 2 2.87 -0.44 -15.36
CA VAL A 2 3.45 -1.73 -15.76
C VAL A 2 4.58 -1.51 -16.75
N ASN A 3 5.75 -2.12 -16.52
CA ASN A 3 6.86 -2.04 -17.46
C ASN A 3 6.70 -3.12 -18.55
N PHE A 4 6.00 -2.78 -19.63
CA PHE A 4 5.71 -3.69 -20.75
C PHE A 4 6.95 -4.34 -21.35
N LYS A 5 8.10 -3.63 -21.42
CA LYS A 5 9.35 -4.20 -21.94
C LYS A 5 9.88 -5.33 -21.07
N VAL A 6 9.85 -5.16 -19.74
CA VAL A 6 10.29 -6.20 -18.79
C VAL A 6 9.36 -7.40 -18.85
N VAL A 7 8.05 -7.17 -18.94
CA VAL A 7 7.06 -8.25 -19.06
C VAL A 7 7.27 -9.02 -20.36
N ALA A 8 7.42 -8.32 -21.49
CA ALA A 8 7.66 -8.89 -22.81
C ALA A 8 8.87 -9.85 -22.81
N THR A 9 10.00 -9.42 -22.26
CA THR A 9 11.22 -10.24 -22.18
C THR A 9 11.04 -11.46 -21.26
N LYS A 10 10.51 -11.27 -20.05
CA LYS A 10 10.35 -12.36 -19.08
C LYS A 10 9.32 -13.40 -19.51
N LEU A 11 8.20 -12.92 -20.04
CA LEU A 11 7.14 -13.78 -20.55
C LEU A 11 7.63 -14.57 -21.74
N GLY A 12 8.25 -13.89 -22.71
CA GLY A 12 8.80 -14.52 -23.92
C GLY A 12 9.84 -15.59 -23.58
N GLU A 13 10.72 -15.34 -22.61
CA GLU A 13 11.70 -16.33 -22.14
C GLU A 13 11.02 -17.52 -21.44
N GLY A 14 10.03 -17.24 -20.57
CA GLY A 14 9.36 -18.25 -19.76
C GLY A 14 8.47 -19.20 -20.55
N VAL A 15 7.85 -18.75 -21.64
CA VAL A 15 6.96 -19.60 -22.45
C VAL A 15 7.66 -20.28 -23.62
N LYS A 16 8.92 -19.93 -23.94
CA LYS A 16 9.54 -20.34 -25.20
C LYS A 16 9.55 -21.86 -25.41
N TYR A 17 9.67 -22.69 -24.38
CA TYR A 17 9.64 -24.14 -24.54
C TYR A 17 8.28 -24.78 -24.31
N ALA A 18 7.31 -24.03 -23.77
CA ALA A 18 6.01 -24.54 -23.35
C ALA A 18 4.88 -24.28 -24.36
N THR A 19 5.10 -23.41 -25.34
CA THR A 19 4.10 -23.06 -26.37
C THR A 19 4.68 -23.04 -27.79
N THR A 20 3.82 -22.97 -28.79
CA THR A 20 4.18 -22.88 -30.21
C THR A 20 3.90 -21.50 -30.79
N ILE A 21 4.55 -21.14 -31.91
CA ILE A 21 4.28 -19.89 -32.63
C ILE A 21 2.79 -19.77 -33.00
N ASN A 22 2.18 -20.86 -33.46
CA ASN A 22 0.77 -20.87 -33.85
C ASN A 22 -0.16 -20.65 -32.66
N GLU A 23 0.18 -21.23 -31.50
CA GLU A 23 -0.60 -21.05 -30.29
C GLU A 23 -0.49 -19.63 -29.73
N ILE A 24 0.72 -19.05 -29.68
CA ILE A 24 0.93 -17.64 -29.31
C ILE A 24 0.06 -16.74 -30.19
N ASN A 25 0.13 -16.89 -31.51
CA ASN A 25 -0.63 -16.07 -32.44
C ASN A 25 -2.14 -16.27 -32.30
N ARG A 26 -2.60 -17.51 -32.12
CA ARG A 26 -4.02 -17.81 -31.93
C ARG A 26 -4.57 -17.15 -30.65
N MET A 27 -3.82 -17.23 -29.55
CA MET A 27 -4.24 -16.62 -28.28
C MET A 27 -4.13 -15.11 -28.30
N ALA A 28 -3.10 -14.55 -28.93
CA ALA A 28 -2.95 -13.10 -29.10
C ALA A 28 -4.11 -12.51 -29.90
N LYS A 29 -4.45 -13.10 -31.05
CA LYS A 29 -5.56 -12.65 -31.91
C LYS A 29 -6.94 -12.83 -31.29
N ALA A 30 -7.07 -13.68 -30.26
CA ALA A 30 -8.32 -13.81 -29.51
C ALA A 30 -8.51 -12.67 -28.49
N VAL A 31 -7.43 -12.02 -28.06
CA VAL A 31 -7.43 -10.99 -27.01
C VAL A 31 -7.23 -9.59 -27.59
N PHE A 32 -6.39 -9.46 -28.61
CA PHE A 32 -6.00 -8.19 -29.20
C PHE A 32 -6.75 -7.93 -30.51
N ASP A 33 -7.40 -6.77 -30.58
CA ASP A 33 -8.10 -6.29 -31.79
C ASP A 33 -7.19 -5.39 -32.66
N PHE A 34 -5.91 -5.78 -32.78
CA PHE A 34 -4.92 -5.07 -33.60
C PHE A 34 -3.91 -6.03 -34.20
N GLU A 35 -3.26 -5.58 -35.28
CA GLU A 35 -2.17 -6.33 -35.92
C GLU A 35 -0.84 -6.11 -35.19
N VAL A 36 -0.07 -7.18 -35.04
CA VAL A 36 1.25 -7.14 -34.42
C VAL A 36 2.25 -6.35 -35.28
N LYS A 37 3.05 -5.50 -34.64
CA LYS A 37 4.21 -4.86 -35.25
C LYS A 37 5.48 -5.58 -34.86
N HIS A 38 6.44 -5.65 -35.77
CA HIS A 38 7.74 -6.25 -35.49
C HIS A 38 8.64 -5.29 -34.71
N HIS A 39 9.13 -5.71 -33.55
CA HIS A 39 9.99 -4.94 -32.65
C HIS A 39 11.28 -5.71 -32.35
N PRO A 40 12.24 -5.76 -33.30
CA PRO A 40 13.41 -6.61 -33.19
C PRO A 40 14.23 -6.28 -31.94
N ASN A 41 14.55 -7.31 -31.16
CA ASN A 41 15.40 -7.21 -29.99
C ASN A 41 16.61 -8.13 -30.16
N GLN A 42 17.79 -7.55 -30.34
CA GLN A 42 19.02 -8.29 -30.64
C GLN A 42 19.44 -9.24 -29.50
N ASP A 43 18.97 -8.99 -28.28
CA ASP A 43 19.22 -9.85 -27.12
C ASP A 43 18.30 -11.09 -27.07
N ILE A 44 17.27 -11.14 -27.93
CA ILE A 44 16.32 -12.24 -28.03
C ILE A 44 16.67 -13.12 -29.24
N THR A 45 17.21 -14.29 -28.97
CA THR A 45 17.60 -15.25 -30.01
C THR A 45 16.47 -16.22 -30.40
N SER A 46 15.42 -16.33 -29.58
CA SER A 46 14.30 -17.23 -29.84
C SER A 46 13.19 -16.54 -30.63
N THR A 47 12.79 -17.13 -31.75
CA THR A 47 11.64 -16.66 -32.55
C THR A 47 10.34 -16.60 -31.75
N ARG A 48 10.13 -17.55 -30.82
CA ARG A 48 8.94 -17.58 -29.95
C ARG A 48 8.96 -16.43 -28.95
N SER A 49 10.09 -16.20 -28.32
CA SER A 49 10.27 -15.09 -27.38
C SER A 49 10.16 -13.74 -28.08
N GLN A 50 10.70 -13.62 -29.30
CA GLN A 50 10.59 -12.42 -30.12
C GLN A 50 9.14 -12.14 -30.51
N LEU A 51 8.37 -13.17 -30.86
CA LEU A 51 6.96 -13.03 -31.20
C LEU A 51 6.12 -12.56 -30.00
N VAL A 52 6.34 -13.12 -28.82
CA VAL A 52 5.70 -12.64 -27.58
C VAL A 52 6.10 -11.18 -27.31
N TYR A 53 7.38 -10.85 -27.52
CA TYR A 53 7.87 -9.50 -27.34
C TYR A 53 7.15 -8.50 -28.26
N ASP A 54 7.06 -8.83 -29.55
CA ASP A 54 6.38 -8.03 -30.56
C ASP A 54 4.91 -7.74 -30.18
N TRP A 55 4.16 -8.75 -29.74
CA TRP A 55 2.77 -8.60 -29.29
C TRP A 55 2.63 -7.66 -28.08
N VAL A 56 3.46 -7.86 -27.05
CA VAL A 56 3.38 -7.07 -25.80
C VAL A 56 3.81 -5.62 -26.03
N ILE A 57 4.81 -5.37 -26.87
CA ILE A 57 5.21 -4.00 -27.21
C ILE A 57 4.15 -3.33 -28.08
N THR A 58 3.58 -4.04 -29.06
CA THR A 58 2.48 -3.50 -29.90
C THR A 58 1.28 -3.08 -29.04
N LEU A 59 0.93 -3.86 -28.01
CA LEU A 59 -0.11 -3.50 -27.04
C LEU A 59 0.22 -2.19 -26.29
N SER A 60 1.48 -2.02 -25.88
CA SER A 60 1.91 -0.84 -25.12
C SER A 60 1.77 0.47 -25.92
N GLU A 61 1.85 0.39 -27.25
CA GLU A 61 1.71 1.52 -28.18
C GLU A 61 0.27 1.88 -28.52
N GLN A 62 -0.72 1.06 -28.15
CA GLN A 62 -2.10 1.31 -28.53
C GLN A 62 -2.65 2.60 -27.91
N PRO A 63 -3.53 3.35 -28.61
CA PRO A 63 -4.10 4.60 -28.12
C PRO A 63 -5.27 4.35 -27.15
N MET A 64 -5.02 3.62 -26.07
CA MET A 64 -5.98 3.32 -25.01
C MET A 64 -5.34 3.57 -23.63
N ASP A 65 -6.18 3.66 -22.60
CA ASP A 65 -5.70 3.87 -21.23
C ASP A 65 -4.88 2.68 -20.71
N GLU A 66 -4.07 2.94 -19.68
CA GLU A 66 -3.14 1.95 -19.15
C GLU A 66 -3.85 0.78 -18.47
N GLU A 67 -5.05 1.00 -17.90
CA GLU A 67 -5.83 -0.03 -17.23
C GLU A 67 -6.35 -1.07 -18.23
N ALA A 68 -6.89 -0.62 -19.36
CA ALA A 68 -7.29 -1.46 -20.48
C ALA A 68 -6.12 -2.25 -21.06
N LYS A 69 -4.94 -1.62 -21.22
CA LYS A 69 -3.73 -2.33 -21.68
C LYS A 69 -3.32 -3.44 -20.72
N VAL A 70 -3.36 -3.18 -19.41
CA VAL A 70 -3.00 -4.18 -18.39
C VAL A 70 -4.01 -5.31 -18.34
N ALA A 71 -5.31 -5.03 -18.49
CA ALA A 71 -6.36 -6.05 -18.55
C ALA A 71 -6.17 -7.00 -19.74
N GLN A 72 -5.96 -6.46 -20.95
CA GLN A 72 -5.70 -7.28 -22.13
C GLN A 72 -4.38 -8.07 -22.01
N LEU A 73 -3.35 -7.46 -21.42
CA LEU A 73 -2.09 -8.17 -21.17
C LEU A 73 -2.28 -9.35 -20.20
N ASP A 74 -3.04 -9.17 -19.11
CA ASP A 74 -3.35 -10.22 -18.14
C ASP A 74 -4.10 -11.38 -18.79
N GLU A 75 -5.11 -11.08 -19.60
CA GLU A 75 -5.86 -12.09 -20.33
C GLU A 75 -4.95 -12.88 -21.30
N PHE A 76 -4.12 -12.17 -22.07
CA PHE A 76 -3.16 -12.81 -22.97
C PHE A 76 -2.20 -13.75 -22.23
N VAL A 77 -1.63 -13.32 -21.10
CA VAL A 77 -0.73 -14.14 -20.29
C VAL A 77 -1.44 -15.38 -19.72
N ARG A 78 -2.69 -15.25 -19.28
CA ARG A 78 -3.47 -16.41 -18.82
C ARG A 78 -3.75 -17.41 -19.93
N ASN A 79 -3.88 -16.96 -21.17
CA ASN A 79 -4.17 -17.82 -22.31
C ASN A 79 -2.94 -18.58 -22.83
N ILE A 80 -1.72 -18.08 -22.58
CA ILE A 80 -0.47 -18.73 -23.03
C ILE A 80 0.33 -19.39 -21.89
N THR A 81 -0.20 -19.44 -20.67
CA THR A 81 0.47 -20.04 -19.51
C THR A 81 -0.47 -20.93 -18.69
N PRO A 82 0.03 -22.00 -18.05
CA PRO A 82 -0.74 -22.79 -17.09
C PRO A 82 -1.27 -21.96 -15.91
N ALA A 83 -2.34 -22.42 -15.25
CA ALA A 83 -2.99 -21.73 -14.13
C ALA A 83 -2.07 -21.48 -12.93
N ASP A 84 -1.12 -22.37 -12.69
CA ASP A 84 -0.12 -22.35 -11.62
C ASP A 84 1.20 -21.67 -12.03
N SER A 85 1.29 -21.12 -13.25
CA SER A 85 2.51 -20.48 -13.73
C SER A 85 2.83 -19.19 -12.98
N ALA A 86 4.04 -19.08 -12.46
CA ALA A 86 4.58 -17.85 -11.88
C ALA A 86 4.58 -16.67 -12.88
N LEU A 87 4.52 -16.94 -14.19
CA LEU A 87 4.45 -15.91 -15.24
C LEU A 87 3.14 -15.11 -15.19
N ARG A 88 2.07 -15.64 -14.60
CA ARG A 88 0.81 -14.89 -14.38
C ARG A 88 0.96 -13.74 -13.40
N ALA A 89 2.06 -13.68 -12.63
CA ALA A 89 2.40 -12.50 -11.84
C ALA A 89 2.99 -11.36 -12.70
N LEU A 90 3.34 -11.60 -13.96
CA LEU A 90 3.97 -10.60 -14.84
C LEU A 90 3.02 -9.49 -15.31
N THR A 91 1.74 -9.74 -15.26
CA THR A 91 0.67 -8.80 -15.67
C THR A 91 0.03 -8.15 -14.45
N ARG A 92 0.10 -8.89 -13.34
CA ARG A 92 -0.04 -8.37 -11.98
C ARG A 92 1.16 -7.50 -11.57
N PHE A 93 1.83 -6.81 -12.49
CA PHE A 93 2.72 -5.69 -12.12
C PHE A 93 1.93 -4.43 -11.69
N SER A 94 0.60 -4.54 -11.51
CA SER A 94 -0.15 -3.77 -10.51
C SER A 94 0.22 -4.17 -9.06
N ASP A 95 0.65 -5.41 -8.83
CA ASP A 95 1.13 -5.99 -7.56
C ASP A 95 2.65 -6.10 -7.45
N VAL A 96 3.45 -5.86 -8.50
CA VAL A 96 4.93 -5.72 -8.32
C VAL A 96 5.33 -4.31 -7.85
N GLY A 97 4.34 -3.58 -7.32
CA GLY A 97 4.53 -2.63 -6.22
C GLY A 97 4.65 -3.31 -4.86
N GLU A 98 4.65 -4.64 -4.74
CA GLU A 98 4.85 -5.38 -3.48
C GLU A 98 6.35 -5.55 -3.11
N ALA A 99 7.22 -4.75 -3.74
CA ALA A 99 8.44 -4.26 -3.07
C ALA A 99 8.17 -3.08 -2.11
N ALA A 100 6.92 -2.62 -2.00
CA ALA A 100 6.32 -2.04 -0.80
C ALA A 100 4.79 -1.92 -1.00
N SER A 101 4.03 -3.01 -0.75
CA SER A 101 2.63 -2.82 -0.32
C SER A 101 2.66 -1.74 0.76
N PHE A 102 1.85 -0.69 0.73
CA PHE A 102 2.01 0.40 1.72
C PHE A 102 1.90 -0.16 3.16
N TRP A 103 1.28 -1.33 3.34
CA TRP A 103 1.30 -2.09 4.59
C TRP A 103 2.70 -2.44 5.11
N SER A 104 3.73 -2.56 4.25
CA SER A 104 5.12 -2.81 4.64
C SER A 104 5.76 -1.64 5.39
N ILE A 105 5.26 -0.42 5.19
CA ILE A 105 5.70 0.79 5.91
C ILE A 105 4.73 1.20 7.03
N ILE A 106 3.62 0.47 7.20
CA ILE A 106 2.66 0.70 8.28
C ILE A 106 3.05 -0.11 9.50
N HIS A 107 3.00 0.52 10.67
CA HIS A 107 3.28 -0.13 11.95
C HIS A 107 2.43 -1.41 12.10
N PRO A 108 3.02 -2.56 12.50
CA PRO A 108 2.34 -3.85 12.51
C PRO A 108 1.02 -3.87 13.31
N ALA A 109 0.95 -3.18 14.45
CA ALA A 109 -0.29 -3.09 15.23
C ALA A 109 -1.41 -2.37 14.48
N ILE A 110 -1.07 -1.34 13.69
CA ILE A 110 -2.05 -0.62 12.87
C ILE A 110 -2.50 -1.50 11.70
N ALA A 111 -1.56 -2.15 11.01
CA ALA A 111 -1.89 -3.08 9.94
C ALA A 111 -2.84 -4.18 10.42
N LYS A 112 -2.57 -4.75 11.60
CA LYS A 112 -3.41 -5.79 12.22
C LYS A 112 -4.87 -5.38 12.40
N VAL A 113 -5.15 -4.14 12.77
CA VAL A 113 -6.54 -3.68 13.06
C VAL A 113 -7.23 -3.04 11.86
N ALA A 114 -6.47 -2.50 10.91
CA ALA A 114 -7.01 -1.70 9.81
C ALA A 114 -7.08 -2.46 8.47
N ARG A 115 -6.18 -3.42 8.23
CA ARG A 115 -5.97 -4.01 6.89
C ARG A 115 -7.22 -4.62 6.27
N GLY A 116 -7.88 -5.55 6.96
CA GLY A 116 -9.07 -6.20 6.43
C GLY A 116 -10.23 -5.22 6.15
N ARG A 117 -10.39 -4.16 6.96
CA ARG A 117 -11.40 -3.13 6.72
C ARG A 117 -11.08 -2.29 5.49
N PHE A 118 -9.82 -1.89 5.36
CA PHE A 118 -9.34 -1.09 4.23
C PHE A 118 -9.45 -1.86 2.91
N GLU A 119 -9.01 -3.12 2.88
CA GLU A 119 -9.09 -3.99 1.70
C GLU A 119 -10.55 -4.32 1.32
N GLY A 120 -11.46 -4.34 2.31
CA GLY A 120 -12.90 -4.44 2.08
C GLY A 120 -13.60 -3.14 1.66
N GLY A 121 -12.88 -2.04 1.43
CA GLY A 121 -13.44 -0.74 1.05
C GLY A 121 -14.03 0.08 2.20
N TYR A 122 -13.92 -0.38 3.45
CA TYR A 122 -14.41 0.31 4.64
C TYR A 122 -13.38 1.30 5.18
N PHE A 123 -13.05 2.32 4.37
CA PHE A 123 -11.94 3.25 4.63
C PHE A 123 -12.07 4.03 5.94
N ALA A 124 -13.25 4.59 6.23
CA ALA A 124 -13.49 5.31 7.48
C ALA A 124 -13.34 4.39 8.71
N ASP A 125 -13.80 3.15 8.62
CA ASP A 125 -13.73 2.18 9.72
C ASP A 125 -12.30 1.69 9.94
N ALA A 126 -11.49 1.59 8.89
CA ALA A 126 -10.07 1.29 8.99
C ALA A 126 -9.32 2.37 9.77
N VAL A 127 -9.57 3.65 9.45
CA VAL A 127 -8.96 4.80 10.14
C VAL A 127 -9.42 4.89 11.60
N GLU A 128 -10.71 4.71 11.85
CA GLU A 128 -11.25 4.71 13.21
C GLU A 128 -10.63 3.59 14.05
N SER A 129 -10.51 2.39 13.49
CA SER A 129 -9.89 1.24 14.17
C SER A 129 -8.42 1.50 14.51
N ALA A 130 -7.67 2.09 13.57
CA ALA A 130 -6.27 2.45 13.78
C ALA A 130 -6.08 3.46 14.91
N LEU A 131 -6.84 4.57 14.92
CA LEU A 131 -6.69 5.59 15.97
C LEU A 131 -7.29 5.18 17.32
N LYS A 132 -8.28 4.28 17.34
CA LYS A 132 -8.71 3.59 18.58
C LYS A 132 -7.56 2.79 19.19
N ASP A 133 -6.79 2.08 18.36
CA ASP A 133 -5.66 1.28 18.86
C ASP A 133 -4.55 2.16 19.44
N VAL A 134 -4.18 3.26 18.76
CA VAL A 134 -3.26 4.29 19.30
C VAL A 134 -3.74 4.79 20.66
N ASN A 135 -5.02 5.17 20.74
CA ASN A 135 -5.63 5.66 21.97
C ASN A 135 -5.57 4.63 23.11
N ASN A 136 -5.92 3.38 22.82
CA ASN A 136 -5.95 2.30 23.80
C ASN A 136 -4.56 2.00 24.37
N ARG A 137 -3.52 2.04 23.52
CA ARG A 137 -2.14 1.85 23.95
C ARG A 137 -1.70 2.91 24.96
N VAL A 138 -1.93 4.20 24.64
CA VAL A 138 -1.66 5.31 25.55
C VAL A 138 -2.50 5.20 26.83
N LYS A 139 -3.80 4.89 26.70
CA LYS A 139 -4.73 4.76 27.82
C LYS A 139 -4.26 3.70 28.81
N LYS A 140 -3.88 2.52 28.31
CA LYS A 140 -3.37 1.42 29.13
C LYS A 140 -2.13 1.83 29.92
N HIS A 141 -1.18 2.50 29.27
CA HIS A 141 0.04 2.97 29.93
C HIS A 141 -0.24 4.02 31.01
N VAL A 142 -1.03 5.05 30.68
CA VAL A 142 -1.39 6.13 31.62
C VAL A 142 -2.16 5.60 32.81
N LYS A 143 -3.17 4.74 32.59
CA LYS A 143 -3.92 4.10 33.67
C LYS A 143 -3.00 3.29 34.59
N GLY A 144 -2.06 2.54 34.02
CA GLY A 144 -1.08 1.77 34.79
C GLY A 144 -0.24 2.63 35.75
N LYS A 145 0.20 3.82 35.29
CA LYS A 145 1.08 4.73 36.04
C LYS A 145 0.34 5.69 36.98
N THR A 146 -0.87 6.10 36.63
CA THR A 146 -1.57 7.22 37.31
C THR A 146 -2.92 6.85 37.90
N LYS A 147 -3.46 5.67 37.57
CA LYS A 147 -4.83 5.22 37.90
C LYS A 147 -5.95 6.11 37.32
N GLN A 148 -5.62 7.05 36.44
CA GLN A 148 -6.61 7.90 35.76
C GLN A 148 -7.23 7.18 34.56
N GLU A 149 -8.55 7.29 34.42
CA GLU A 149 -9.32 6.84 33.26
C GLU A 149 -9.62 8.04 32.36
N LEU A 150 -8.80 8.22 31.34
CA LEU A 150 -8.93 9.31 30.37
C LEU A 150 -9.09 8.73 28.96
N ASP A 151 -9.60 9.53 28.03
CA ASP A 151 -9.78 9.12 26.63
C ASP A 151 -9.57 10.29 25.67
N GLY A 152 -9.25 9.99 24.40
CA GLY A 152 -9.16 10.97 23.33
C GLY A 152 -8.17 12.10 23.65
N ALA A 153 -8.54 13.34 23.33
CA ALA A 153 -7.63 14.48 23.47
C ALA A 153 -7.20 14.76 24.93
N SER A 154 -8.08 14.55 25.91
CA SER A 154 -7.74 14.78 27.33
C SER A 154 -6.68 13.80 27.82
N LEU A 155 -6.76 12.53 27.37
CA LEU A 155 -5.73 11.53 27.59
C LEU A 155 -4.40 11.94 26.96
N MET A 156 -4.39 12.37 25.70
CA MET A 156 -3.14 12.74 25.00
C MET A 156 -2.45 13.94 25.68
N ASN A 157 -3.24 14.96 26.05
CA ASN A 157 -2.71 16.12 26.77
C ASN A 157 -2.12 15.75 28.14
N ARG A 158 -2.76 14.82 28.86
CA ARG A 158 -2.25 14.32 30.14
C ARG A 158 -0.99 13.49 29.97
N ALA A 159 -0.99 12.59 28.99
CA ALA A 159 0.09 11.65 28.73
C ALA A 159 1.39 12.37 28.34
N PHE A 160 1.28 13.33 27.41
CA PHE A 160 2.42 13.98 26.77
C PHE A 160 2.64 15.43 27.21
N SER A 161 2.07 15.84 28.34
CA SER A 161 2.19 17.20 28.90
C SER A 161 3.63 17.75 28.80
N ALA A 162 3.77 18.99 28.33
CA ALA A 162 5.08 19.64 28.22
C ALA A 162 5.77 19.86 29.59
N ASN A 163 4.98 19.96 30.67
CA ASN A 163 5.50 20.26 32.01
C ASN A 163 5.79 18.99 32.82
N ARG A 164 4.83 18.07 32.88
CA ARG A 164 4.93 16.83 33.68
C ARG A 164 4.35 15.64 32.90
N PRO A 165 5.04 15.17 31.83
CA PRO A 165 4.55 14.08 31.01
C PRO A 165 4.55 12.76 31.79
N VAL A 166 3.56 11.91 31.50
CA VAL A 166 3.60 10.49 31.88
C VAL A 166 4.52 9.74 30.91
N ILE A 167 4.51 10.13 29.65
CA ILE A 167 5.32 9.56 28.57
C ILE A 167 6.18 10.68 27.97
N ALA A 168 7.49 10.58 28.17
CA ALA A 168 8.45 11.49 27.55
C ALA A 168 8.78 11.01 26.13
N LEU A 169 8.64 11.88 25.15
CA LEU A 169 8.86 11.62 23.72
C LEU A 169 10.17 12.24 23.18
N GLY A 170 10.89 12.96 24.05
CA GLY A 170 12.18 13.60 23.74
C GLY A 170 12.95 13.93 25.01
N ASN A 171 14.19 14.41 24.85
CA ASN A 171 15.04 14.80 25.97
C ASN A 171 14.60 16.17 26.55
N LEU A 172 13.83 16.15 27.63
CA LEU A 172 13.27 17.37 28.25
C LEU A 172 14.31 18.30 28.87
N LYS A 173 15.59 17.90 28.92
CA LYS A 173 16.69 18.77 29.35
C LYS A 173 17.11 19.77 28.25
N THR A 174 16.72 19.54 26.99
CA THR A 174 17.05 20.43 25.87
C THR A 174 15.81 21.13 25.34
N ASP A 175 15.98 22.33 24.80
CA ASP A 175 14.86 23.08 24.22
C ASP A 175 14.30 22.41 22.97
N THR A 176 15.14 21.73 22.19
CA THR A 176 14.72 20.85 21.09
C THR A 176 13.83 19.73 21.58
N GLY A 177 14.20 19.03 22.67
CA GLY A 177 13.39 17.94 23.20
C GLY A 177 12.07 18.41 23.80
N LYS A 178 12.03 19.58 24.45
CA LYS A 178 10.78 20.22 24.90
C LYS A 178 9.87 20.59 23.72
N SER A 179 10.45 21.08 22.62
CA SER A 179 9.71 21.41 21.41
C SER A 179 9.11 20.16 20.75
N ILE A 180 9.89 19.09 20.65
CA ILE A 180 9.43 17.77 20.17
C ILE A 180 8.28 17.25 21.06
N GLN A 181 8.44 17.31 22.38
CA GLN A 181 7.41 16.89 23.33
C GLN A 181 6.09 17.63 23.09
N LYS A 182 6.15 18.97 23.02
CA LYS A 182 4.96 19.81 22.80
C LYS A 182 4.33 19.55 21.43
N GLY A 183 5.14 19.43 20.38
CA GLY A 183 4.66 19.16 19.02
C GLY A 183 3.92 17.83 18.94
N TYR A 184 4.53 16.74 19.42
CA TYR A 184 3.86 15.44 19.41
C TYR A 184 2.61 15.42 20.29
N MET A 185 2.62 16.05 21.47
CA MET A 185 1.40 16.20 22.28
C MET A 185 0.23 16.79 21.48
N GLN A 186 0.49 17.85 20.71
CA GLN A 186 -0.51 18.50 19.85
C GLN A 186 -0.96 17.58 18.71
N ILE A 187 -0.04 16.85 18.06
CA ILE A 187 -0.37 15.93 16.97
C ILE A 187 -1.22 14.77 17.48
N PHE A 188 -0.86 14.16 18.62
CA PHE A 188 -1.64 13.10 19.24
C PHE A 188 -3.04 13.59 19.61
N ALA A 189 -3.15 14.72 20.31
CA ALA A 189 -4.44 15.29 20.71
C ALA A 189 -5.30 15.68 19.50
N GLY A 190 -4.71 16.35 18.51
CA GLY A 190 -5.38 16.76 17.27
C GLY A 190 -5.88 15.57 16.46
N SER A 191 -5.11 14.47 16.41
CA SER A 191 -5.54 13.22 15.75
C SER A 191 -6.78 12.62 16.42
N MET A 192 -6.86 12.68 17.75
CA MET A 192 -8.05 12.21 18.47
C MET A 192 -9.28 13.10 18.24
N THR A 193 -9.09 14.40 18.09
CA THR A 193 -10.18 15.37 17.90
C THR A 193 -10.68 15.43 16.46
N GLY A 194 -9.78 15.44 15.47
CA GLY A 194 -10.13 15.75 14.08
C GLY A 194 -10.06 14.59 13.11
N ILE A 195 -9.49 13.43 13.50
CA ILE A 195 -9.27 12.29 12.60
C ILE A 195 -9.97 11.03 13.09
N ARG A 196 -9.96 10.74 14.39
CA ARG A 196 -10.37 9.44 14.97
C ARG A 196 -11.73 8.94 14.49
N ASN A 197 -12.72 9.80 14.29
CA ASN A 197 -14.03 9.38 13.81
C ASN A 197 -14.52 10.30 12.68
N PRO A 198 -14.13 10.04 11.42
CA PRO A 198 -14.56 10.84 10.28
C PRO A 198 -16.10 10.85 10.12
N LYS A 199 -16.77 9.76 10.49
CA LYS A 199 -18.23 9.63 10.41
C LYS A 199 -18.95 10.57 11.40
N ALA A 200 -18.38 10.82 12.58
CA ALA A 200 -18.98 11.72 13.58
C ALA A 200 -18.97 13.20 13.19
N HIS A 201 -18.09 13.62 12.26
CA HIS A 201 -17.94 15.01 11.84
C HIS A 201 -18.76 15.35 10.59
N ALA A 202 -20.02 14.89 10.53
CA ALA A 202 -20.98 15.07 9.44
C ALA A 202 -20.98 14.01 8.31
N ASN A 203 -20.82 12.71 8.64
CA ASN A 203 -20.85 11.61 7.66
C ASN A 203 -19.84 11.79 6.51
N ILE A 204 -18.65 12.31 6.83
CA ILE A 204 -17.59 12.52 5.83
C ILE A 204 -17.20 11.17 5.24
N THR A 205 -17.46 10.99 3.95
CA THR A 205 -16.92 9.89 3.16
C THR A 205 -15.46 10.19 2.83
N ILE A 206 -14.57 9.28 3.19
CA ILE A 206 -13.15 9.38 2.83
C ILE A 206 -12.84 8.32 1.75
N ASP A 207 -12.07 8.71 0.75
CA ASP A 207 -11.59 7.80 -0.29
C ASP A 207 -10.39 6.98 0.20
N GLN A 208 -9.97 6.04 -0.62
CA GLN A 208 -8.83 5.15 -0.35
C GLN A 208 -7.54 5.94 -0.04
N LYS A 209 -7.23 6.96 -0.86
CA LYS A 209 -6.00 7.77 -0.72
C LYS A 209 -6.00 8.52 0.60
N ARG A 210 -7.13 9.12 0.97
CA ARG A 210 -7.28 9.85 2.23
C ARG A 210 -7.14 8.92 3.43
N ALA A 211 -7.70 7.71 3.36
CA ALA A 211 -7.50 6.72 4.41
C ALA A 211 -6.02 6.31 4.56
N ILE A 212 -5.28 6.13 3.47
CA ILE A 212 -3.82 5.85 3.54
C ILE A 212 -3.10 6.95 4.31
N HIS A 213 -3.36 8.24 4.02
CA HIS A 213 -2.73 9.35 4.76
C HIS A 213 -3.00 9.28 6.27
N TYR A 214 -4.23 8.96 6.66
CA TYR A 214 -4.58 8.82 8.09
C TYR A 214 -3.95 7.58 8.73
N LEU A 215 -3.85 6.48 8.00
CA LEU A 215 -3.16 5.27 8.48
C LEU A 215 -1.66 5.51 8.66
N ILE A 216 -1.03 6.31 7.79
CA ILE A 216 0.37 6.73 7.94
C ILE A 216 0.55 7.58 9.20
N ILE A 217 -0.38 8.49 9.50
CA ILE A 217 -0.35 9.26 10.76
C ILE A 217 -0.45 8.30 11.95
N ALA A 218 -1.42 7.39 11.96
CA ALA A 218 -1.56 6.41 13.04
C ALA A 218 -0.31 5.54 13.21
N SER A 219 0.32 5.13 12.10
CA SER A 219 1.59 4.39 12.06
C SER A 219 2.72 5.18 12.71
N LEU A 220 2.92 6.44 12.29
CA LEU A 220 3.93 7.34 12.85
C LEU A 220 3.76 7.50 14.37
N LEU A 221 2.52 7.65 14.83
CA LEU A 221 2.21 7.76 16.26
C LEU A 221 2.54 6.47 17.03
N MET A 222 2.28 5.28 16.46
CA MET A 222 2.67 4.02 17.09
C MET A 222 4.19 3.85 17.17
N TYR A 223 4.92 4.13 16.10
CA TYR A 223 6.39 4.09 16.15
C TYR A 223 6.94 5.06 17.19
N LYS A 224 6.32 6.24 17.34
CA LYS A 224 6.73 7.20 18.36
C LYS A 224 6.52 6.67 19.79
N LEU A 225 5.52 5.82 20.01
CA LEU A 225 5.31 5.12 21.27
C LEU A 225 6.34 4.01 21.48
N ASP A 226 6.74 3.29 20.43
CA ASP A 226 7.81 2.29 20.49
C ASP A 226 9.14 2.92 20.90
N GLU A 227 9.51 4.03 20.27
CA GLU A 227 10.71 4.81 20.60
C GLU A 227 10.73 5.25 22.07
N ALA A 228 9.55 5.52 22.65
CA ALA A 228 9.37 5.92 24.03
C ALA A 228 9.27 4.73 25.01
N GLY A 229 9.39 3.49 24.53
CA GLY A 229 9.30 2.28 25.35
C GLY A 229 7.92 2.05 25.95
N VAL A 230 6.87 2.56 25.32
CA VAL A 230 5.47 2.31 25.74
C VAL A 230 5.06 0.95 25.18
N PRO A 231 4.67 -0.03 26.01
CA PRO A 231 4.28 -1.36 25.55
C PRO A 231 2.92 -1.40 24.84
#